data_AF-A0A7K3R226-F1
#
_entry.id   AF-A0A7K3R226-F1
#
_cell.length_a   1.000
_cell.length_b   1.000
_cell.length_c   1.000
_cell.angle_alpha   90.00
_cell.angle_beta   90.00
_cell.angle_gamma   90.00
#
_symmetry.space_group_name_H-M   'P 1'
#
loop_
_entity.id
_entity.type
_entity.pdbx_description
1 polymer ?
#
loop_
_entity_poly.entity_id
_entity_poly.type
_entity_poly.pdbx_seq_one_letter_code
_entity_poly.pdbx_strand_id
1 'polypeptide(L)' 'MTTGADIDIADDHILDNQILRGVMALRTHLDCSLHEALRVFTNRYKVLREHRPDDFTCGPDEYWVGFYS' A
#
# COMPACT_ATOMS: atom_id res chain seq x y z
N MET A 1 4.28 8.80 -17.50
CA MET A 1 4.89 9.60 -16.42
C MET A 1 3.84 9.69 -15.33
N THR A 2 3.93 8.87 -14.29
CA THR A 2 3.00 8.94 -13.15
C THR A 2 3.37 10.17 -12.34
N THR A 3 2.42 11.09 -12.17
CA THR A 3 2.62 12.33 -11.41
C THR A 3 2.65 11.96 -9.93
N GLY A 4 3.32 12.72 -9.05
CA GLY A 4 3.41 12.40 -7.62
C GLY A 4 2.06 12.10 -6.93
N ALA A 5 0.96 12.63 -7.45
CA ALA A 5 -0.40 12.34 -7.02
C ALA A 5 -0.85 10.87 -7.20
N ASP A 6 -0.27 10.13 -8.15
CA ASP A 6 -0.60 8.71 -8.39
C ASP A 6 0.00 7.79 -7.32
N ILE A 7 1.01 8.27 -6.59
CA ILE A 7 1.77 7.46 -5.63
C ILE A 7 1.09 7.46 -4.25
N ASP A 8 0.32 8.49 -3.91
CA ASP A 8 -0.28 8.65 -2.59
C ASP A 8 -1.68 8.00 -2.47
N ILE A 9 -2.24 7.46 -3.57
CA ILE A 9 -3.59 6.84 -3.62
C ILE A 9 -3.79 5.75 -2.55
N ALA A 10 -2.72 5.06 -2.15
CA ALA A 10 -2.78 4.01 -1.15
C ALA A 10 -2.22 4.41 0.21
N ASP A 11 -1.70 5.62 0.40
CA ASP A 11 -0.94 5.97 1.60
C ASP A 11 -1.78 5.87 2.86
N ASP A 12 -2.94 6.52 2.89
CA ASP A 12 -3.85 6.46 4.04
C ASP A 12 -4.28 5.02 4.31
N HIS A 13 -4.56 4.25 3.24
CA HIS A 13 -4.88 2.83 3.37
C HIS A 13 -3.72 1.98 3.88
N ILE A 14 -2.48 2.35 3.58
CA ILE A 14 -1.28 1.71 4.09
C ILE A 14 -1.11 2.03 5.58
N LEU A 15 -1.17 3.31 5.94
CA LEU A 15 -0.98 3.76 7.32
C LEU A 15 -2.09 3.22 8.26
N ASP A 16 -3.32 3.11 7.76
CA ASP A 16 -4.47 2.56 8.50
C ASP A 16 -4.56 1.02 8.48
N ASN A 17 -3.55 0.32 7.94
CA ASN A 17 -3.53 -1.15 7.81
C ASN A 17 -4.74 -1.73 7.02
N GLN A 18 -5.25 -0.97 6.03
CA GLN A 18 -6.40 -1.33 5.19
C GLN A 18 -5.96 -1.94 3.86
N ILE A 19 -5.16 -3.02 3.91
CA ILE A 19 -4.46 -3.61 2.75
C ILE A 19 -5.39 -3.84 1.55
N LEU A 20 -6.51 -4.55 1.75
CA LEU A 20 -7.42 -4.88 0.65
C LEU A 20 -8.02 -3.63 -0.02
N ARG A 21 -8.35 -2.59 0.77
CA ARG A 21 -8.90 -1.33 0.23
C ARG A 21 -7.84 -0.58 -0.57
N GLY A 22 -6.62 -0.48 -0.06
CA GLY A 22 -5.52 0.15 -0.78
C GLY A 22 -5.15 -0.54 -2.08
N VAL A 23 -5.12 -1.87 -2.09
CA VAL A 23 -4.88 -2.65 -3.32
C VAL A 23 -6.01 -2.42 -4.34
N MET A 24 -7.28 -2.40 -3.90
CA MET A 24 -8.41 -2.14 -4.80
C MET A 24 -8.45 -0.71 -5.33
N ALA A 25 -8.06 0.27 -4.51
CA ALA A 25 -7.93 1.67 -4.93
C ALA A 25 -6.88 1.80 -6.02
N LEU A 26 -5.69 1.22 -5.84
CA LEU A 26 -4.63 1.22 -6.86
C LEU A 26 -5.05 0.49 -8.13
N ARG A 27 -5.71 -0.67 -8.00
CA ARG A 27 -6.21 -1.43 -9.14
C ARG A 27 -7.14 -0.59 -10.01
N THR A 28 -8.07 0.12 -9.36
CA THR A 28 -9.06 0.97 -10.04
C THR A 28 -8.41 2.19 -10.66
N HIS A 29 -7.49 2.84 -9.93
CA HIS A 29 -6.80 4.04 -10.39
C HIS A 29 -5.87 3.78 -11.57
N LEU A 30 -5.13 2.67 -11.53
CA LEU A 30 -4.13 2.31 -12.54
C LEU A 30 -4.70 1.46 -13.68
N ASP A 31 -6.00 1.10 -13.62
CA ASP A 31 -6.66 0.15 -14.52
C ASP A 31 -5.82 -1.11 -14.80
N CYS A 32 -5.33 -1.72 -13.72
CA CYS A 32 -4.35 -2.81 -13.80
C CYS A 32 -4.86 -4.13 -13.22
N SER A 33 -4.06 -5.18 -13.34
CA SER A 33 -4.37 -6.46 -12.70
C SER A 33 -4.25 -6.36 -11.18
N LEU A 34 -4.93 -7.27 -10.46
CA LEU A 34 -4.79 -7.38 -9.01
C LEU A 34 -3.33 -7.62 -8.59
N HIS A 35 -2.60 -8.43 -9.36
CA HIS A 35 -1.20 -8.74 -9.10
C HIS A 35 -0.30 -7.49 -9.22
N GLU A 36 -0.52 -6.68 -10.26
CA GLU A 36 0.21 -5.42 -10.44
C GLU A 36 -0.12 -4.42 -9.34
N ALA A 37 -1.40 -4.29 -8.97
CA ALA A 37 -1.82 -3.42 -7.88
C ALA A 37 -1.17 -3.82 -6.55
N LEU A 38 -1.13 -5.12 -6.23
CA LEU A 38 -0.48 -5.63 -5.02
C LEU A 38 1.03 -5.36 -5.02
N ARG A 39 1.70 -5.51 -6.18
CA ARG A 39 3.11 -5.17 -6.33
C ARG A 39 3.37 -3.68 -6.08
N VAL A 40 2.54 -2.80 -6.64
CA VAL A 40 2.63 -1.35 -6.41
C VAL A 40 2.40 -1.01 -4.94
N PHE A 41 1.36 -1.57 -4.34
CA PHE A 41 1.05 -1.40 -2.92
C PHE A 41 2.23 -1.81 -2.03
N THR A 42 2.83 -2.98 -2.29
CA THR A 42 3.96 -3.50 -1.53
C THR A 42 5.19 -2.59 -1.65
N ASN A 43 5.46 -2.05 -2.84
CA ASN A 43 6.55 -1.09 -3.03
C ASN A 43 6.29 0.21 -2.27
N ARG A 44 5.07 0.74 -2.31
CA ARG A 44 4.73 1.97 -1.58
C ARG A 44 4.80 1.78 -0.07
N TYR A 45 4.33 0.65 0.44
CA TYR A 45 4.50 0.27 1.85
C TYR A 45 5.95 0.33 2.30
N LYS A 46 6.89 -0.22 1.51
CA LYS A 46 8.32 -0.19 1.84
C LYS A 46 8.87 1.23 1.89
N VAL A 47 8.50 2.07 0.93
CA VAL A 47 8.90 3.49 0.87
C VAL A 47 8.39 4.25 2.10
N LEU A 48 7.12 4.07 2.47
CA LEU A 48 6.55 4.70 3.66
C LEU A 48 7.22 4.20 4.94
N ARG A 49 7.50 2.90 5.04
CA ARG A 49 8.22 2.34 6.20
C ARG A 49 9.62 2.88 6.37
N GLU A 50 10.32 3.14 5.28
CA GLU A 50 11.67 3.69 5.31
C GLU A 50 11.68 5.18 5.69
N HIS A 51 10.74 5.97 5.14
CA HIS A 51 10.74 7.43 5.32
C HIS A 51 9.87 7.94 6.47
N ARG A 52 8.86 7.18 6.87
CA ARG A 52 7.86 7.54 7.90
C ARG A 52 7.52 6.35 8.80
N PRO A 53 8.50 5.74 9.47
CA PRO A 53 8.25 4.55 10.30
C PRO A 53 7.29 4.82 11.46
N ASP A 54 7.31 6.03 12.01
CA ASP A 54 6.52 6.44 13.18
C ASP A 54 5.02 6.61 12.89
N ASP A 55 4.63 6.71 11.61
CA ASP A 55 3.22 6.84 11.21
C ASP A 55 2.46 5.51 11.24
N PHE A 56 3.17 4.39 11.40
CA PHE A 56 2.58 3.06 11.46
C PHE A 56 2.25 2.64 12.88
N THR A 57 1.08 2.05 13.09
CA THR A 57 0.62 1.60 14.41
C THR A 57 1.12 0.21 14.82
N CYS A 58 1.71 -0.56 13.91
CA CYS A 58 2.17 -1.94 14.14
C CYS A 58 3.60 -2.16 13.63
N GLY A 59 4.16 -3.34 13.88
CA GLY A 59 5.45 -3.76 13.31
C GLY A 59 5.32 -4.31 11.87
N PRO A 60 6.43 -4.45 11.12
CA PRO A 60 6.39 -4.99 9.76
C PRO A 60 5.92 -6.45 9.69
N ASP A 61 6.23 -7.25 10.71
CA ASP A 61 5.81 -8.66 10.80
C ASP A 61 4.30 -8.79 11.11
N GLU A 62 3.74 -7.82 11.84
CA GLU A 62 2.33 -7.80 12.22
C GLU A 62 1.44 -7.28 11.07
N TYR A 63 1.97 -6.35 10.27
CA TYR A 63 1.24 -5.67 9.21
C TYR A 63 0.57 -6.64 8.21
N TRP A 64 1.24 -7.73 7.84
CA TRP A 64 0.75 -8.67 6.82
C TRP A 64 -0.03 -9.87 7.39
N VAL A 65 -0.24 -9.92 8.70
CA VAL A 65 -0.93 -11.03 9.35
C VAL A 65 -2.37 -11.12 8.85
N GLY A 66 -2.78 -12.33 8.42
CA GLY A 66 -4.13 -12.61 7.93
C GLY A 66 -4.40 -12.19 6.48
N PHE A 67 -3.41 -11.61 5.78
CA PHE A 67 -3.56 -11.29 4.36
C PHE A 67 -3.10 -12.42 3.43
N TYR A 68 -1.99 -13.08 3.78
CA TYR A 68 -1.53 -14.30 3.10
C TYR A 68 -2.10 -15.50 3.88
N SER A 69 -3.25 -16.01 3.46
CA SER A 69 -3.89 -17.21 4.01
C SER A 69 -4.33 -18.14 2.90
#